data_AF-A0A1F5L1Z8-F1
#
_entry.id   AF-A0A1F5L1Z8-F1
#
_cell.length_a   1.000
_cell.length_b   1.000
_cell.length_c   1.000
_cell.angle_alpha   90.00
_cell.angle_beta   90.00
_cell.angle_gamma   90.00
#
_symmetry.space_group_name_H-M   'P 1'
#
loop_
_entity.id
_entity.type
_entity.pdbx_description
1 polymer ?
#
loop_
_entity_poly.entity_id
_entity_poly.type
_entity_poly.pdbx_seq_one_letter_code
_entity_poly.pdbx_strand_id
1 'polypeptide(L)'
;MAPSEYFIRLQRGIQGGFAPPTPDAIYTINKLSTNTYLLIHGNVRQGGSPNLEEIAPKSLESSQTDTEDLVNELHDILKTLPTELPPGSEDIYALNTSIA
;
A
#
# COMPACT_ATOMS: atom_id res chain seq x y z
N MET A 1 -4.34 7.71 16.52
CA MET A 1 -3.05 6.99 16.52
C MET A 1 -3.19 5.68 15.80
N ALA A 2 -2.23 5.39 14.94
CA ALA A 2 -2.13 4.14 14.20
C ALA A 2 -1.83 2.94 15.13
N PRO A 3 -2.18 1.71 14.73
CA PRO A 3 -1.87 0.51 15.50
C PRO A 3 -0.37 0.28 15.68
N SER A 4 0.01 -0.47 16.72
CA SER A 4 1.40 -0.87 16.96
C SER A 4 1.93 -1.88 15.93
N GLU A 5 1.02 -2.61 15.28
CA GLU A 5 1.29 -3.60 14.24
C GLU A 5 0.30 -3.43 13.09
N TYR A 6 0.81 -3.48 11.86
CA TYR A 6 0.01 -3.33 10.66
C TYR A 6 0.70 -3.93 9.44
N PHE A 7 -0.11 -4.32 8.47
CA PHE A 7 0.28 -4.69 7.13
C PHE A 7 -0.65 -3.95 6.17
N ILE A 8 -0.08 -3.17 5.26
CA ILE A 8 -0.83 -2.37 4.29
C ILE A 8 -0.22 -2.63 2.92
N ARG A 9 -1.08 -2.88 1.93
CA ARG A 9 -0.69 -3.01 0.54
C ARG A 9 -1.45 -1.98 -0.31
N LEU A 10 -0.71 -1.06 -0.90
CA LEU A 10 -1.21 -0.03 -1.81
C LEU A 10 -0.82 -0.40 -3.24
N GLN A 11 -1.78 -0.51 -4.14
CA GLN A 11 -1.54 -0.85 -5.53
C GLN A 11 -2.18 0.18 -6.47
N ARG A 12 -1.46 0.55 -7.52
CA ARG A 12 -1.96 1.34 -8.66
C ARG A 12 -1.89 0.46 -9.92
N GLY A 13 -2.89 0.55 -10.81
CA GLY A 13 -2.90 -0.24 -12.05
C GLY A 13 -3.79 -1.50 -11.99
N ILE A 14 -4.97 -1.44 -11.37
CA ILE A 14 -5.97 -2.53 -11.37
C ILE A 14 -7.14 -2.26 -12.33
N GLN A 15 -6.94 -1.64 -13.49
CA GLN A 15 -8.04 -1.44 -14.44
C GLN A 15 -8.63 -2.80 -14.83
N GLY A 16 -9.87 -3.04 -14.38
CA GLY A 16 -10.58 -4.31 -14.56
C GLY A 16 -10.83 -4.64 -16.04
N GLY A 17 -10.91 -5.93 -16.34
CA GLY A 17 -11.14 -6.47 -17.67
C GLY A 17 -10.89 -7.99 -17.71
N PHE A 18 -11.05 -8.61 -18.87
CA PHE A 18 -10.70 -10.02 -19.08
C PHE A 18 -9.17 -10.26 -19.04
N ALA A 19 -8.38 -9.20 -19.24
CA ALA A 19 -6.93 -9.26 -19.16
C ALA A 19 -6.47 -9.31 -17.68
N PRO A 20 -5.41 -10.08 -17.37
CA PRO A 20 -4.82 -10.07 -16.03
C PRO A 20 -4.50 -8.65 -15.57
N PRO A 21 -4.68 -8.33 -14.27
CA PRO A 21 -4.37 -7.01 -13.74
C PRO A 21 -2.90 -6.67 -14.04
N THR A 22 -2.69 -5.46 -14.58
CA THR A 22 -1.37 -4.97 -14.97
C THR A 22 -0.97 -3.82 -14.06
N PRO A 23 -0.51 -4.11 -12.82
CA PRO A 23 -0.12 -3.07 -11.88
C PRO A 23 0.99 -2.18 -12.47
N ASP A 24 0.86 -0.89 -12.17
CA ASP A 24 1.87 0.13 -12.39
C ASP A 24 2.80 0.24 -11.19
N ALA A 25 2.25 0.10 -9.98
CA ALA A 25 3.00 0.15 -8.74
C ALA A 25 2.31 -0.66 -7.65
N ILE A 26 3.11 -1.34 -6.84
CA ILE A 26 2.68 -1.99 -5.60
C ILE A 26 3.64 -1.53 -4.52
N TYR A 27 3.10 -1.07 -3.39
CA TYR A 27 3.86 -0.77 -2.19
C TYR A 27 3.28 -1.57 -1.03
N THR A 28 4.16 -2.25 -0.30
CA THR A 28 3.82 -3.00 0.91
C THR A 28 4.53 -2.34 2.07
N ILE A 29 3.74 -1.95 3.07
CA ILE A 29 4.24 -1.35 4.31
C ILE A 29 3.87 -2.28 5.45
N ASN A 30 4.86 -2.71 6.22
CA ASN A 30 4.62 -3.58 7.36
C ASN A 30 5.43 -3.16 8.58
N LYS A 31 4.77 -3.21 9.74
CA LYS A 31 5.38 -3.00 11.05
C LYS A 31 4.91 -4.12 11.97
N LEU A 32 5.85 -4.86 12.55
CA LEU A 32 5.57 -5.84 13.60
C LEU A 32 5.60 -5.14 14.96
N SER A 33 4.77 -5.60 15.88
CA SER A 33 4.70 -5.05 17.24
C SER A 33 6.03 -5.10 18.02
N THR A 34 6.92 -6.02 17.64
CA THR A 34 8.25 -6.20 18.25
C THR A 34 9.34 -5.32 17.66
N ASN A 35 9.10 -4.66 16.52
CA ASN A 35 10.12 -3.91 15.79
C ASN A 35 10.01 -2.41 16.06
N THR A 36 11.15 -1.73 16.14
CA THR A 36 11.20 -0.26 16.24
C THR A 36 11.10 0.42 14.88
N TYR A 37 11.26 -0.32 13.79
CA TYR A 37 11.20 0.16 12.43
C TYR A 37 10.03 -0.45 11.65
N LEU A 38 9.57 0.28 10.65
CA LEU A 38 8.66 -0.22 9.61
C LEU A 38 9.47 -0.52 8.33
N LEU A 39 9.02 -1.52 7.60
CA LEU A 39 9.60 -1.93 6.32
C LEU A 39 8.69 -1.49 5.18
N ILE A 40 9.29 -0.96 4.12
CA ILE A 40 8.62 -0.57 2.88
C ILE A 40 9.27 -1.35 1.75
N HIS A 41 8.47 -2.18 1.10
CA HIS A 41 8.80 -2.85 -0.14
C HIS A 41 7.99 -2.23 -1.27
N GLY A 42 8.52 -2.23 -2.48
CA GLY A 42 7.74 -1.81 -3.62
C GLY A 42 8.18 -2.44 -4.92
N ASN A 43 7.26 -2.45 -5.86
CA ASN A 43 7.50 -2.92 -7.21
C ASN A 43 6.85 -1.90 -8.15
N VAL A 44 7.61 -1.36 -9.09
CA VAL A 44 7.15 -0.30 -9.99
C VAL A 44 7.45 -0.69 -11.44
N ARG A 45 6.48 -0.43 -12.31
CA ARG A 45 6.64 -0.55 -13.76
C ARG A 45 7.19 0.76 -14.30
N GLN A 46 8.42 0.74 -14.81
CA GLN A 46 9.00 1.90 -15.48
C GLN A 46 8.35 2.12 -16.86
N GLY A 47 8.22 3.38 -17.27
CA GLY A 47 7.62 3.73 -18.56
C GLY A 47 8.34 3.05 -19.72
N GLY A 48 7.61 2.24 -20.50
CA GLY A 48 8.15 1.48 -21.63
C GLY A 48 8.61 0.05 -21.30
N SER A 49 8.57 -0.38 -20.04
CA SER A 49 8.85 -1.77 -19.63
C SER A 49 7.56 -2.57 -19.37
N PRO A 50 7.43 -3.80 -19.91
CA PRO A 50 6.34 -4.69 -19.57
C PRO A 50 6.54 -5.38 -18.22
N ASN A 51 7.65 -5.13 -17.53
CA ASN A 51 7.99 -5.79 -16.27
C ASN A 51 7.74 -4.88 -15.07
N LEU A 52 7.34 -5.51 -13.97
CA LEU A 52 7.26 -4.87 -12.66
C LEU A 52 8.60 -5.09 -11.96
N GLU A 53 9.35 -4.02 -11.72
CA GLU A 53 10.69 -4.10 -11.15
C GLU A 53 10.64 -3.84 -9.65
N GLU A 54 11.34 -4.66 -8.86
CA GLU A 54 11.47 -4.45 -7.42
C GLU A 54 12.34 -3.24 -7.12
N ILE A 55 11.87 -2.37 -6.23
CA ILE A 55 12.66 -1.27 -5.69
C ILE A 55 13.38 -1.75 -4.43
N ALA A 56 14.55 -1.16 -4.15
CA ALA A 56 15.30 -1.48 -2.95
C ALA A 56 14.42 -1.30 -1.68
N PRO A 57 14.33 -2.32 -0.81
CA PRO A 57 13.59 -2.20 0.44
C PRO A 57 14.09 -1.04 1.28
N LYS A 58 13.16 -0.32 1.90
CA LYS A 58 13.47 0.79 2.80
C LYS A 58 13.04 0.44 4.22
N SER A 59 13.89 0.74 5.19
CA SER A 59 13.56 0.69 6.61
C SER A 59 13.48 2.11 7.16
N LEU A 60 12.46 2.39 7.96
CA LEU A 60 12.29 3.68 8.63
C LEU A 60 12.05 3.44 10.13
N GLU A 61 12.74 4.19 10.98
CA GLU A 61 12.49 4.15 12.42
C GLU A 61 11.10 4.73 12.71
N SER A 62 10.25 3.91 13.33
CA SER A 62 8.85 4.24 13.57
C SER A 62 8.64 5.18 14.76
N SER A 63 9.68 5.38 15.58
CA SER A 63 9.69 6.32 16.70
C SER A 63 10.15 7.73 16.33
N GLN A 64 10.59 7.95 15.07
CA GLN A 64 10.86 9.29 14.58
C GLN A 64 9.54 10.04 14.41
N THR A 65 9.46 11.26 14.95
CA THR A 65 8.24 12.09 14.94
C THR A 65 7.65 12.23 13.53
N ASP A 66 8.48 12.56 12.53
CA ASP A 66 8.03 12.70 11.14
C ASP A 66 7.41 11.40 10.58
N THR A 67 8.00 10.24 10.91
CA THR A 67 7.48 8.92 10.49
C THR A 67 6.16 8.61 11.17
N GLU A 68 6.07 8.87 12.48
CA GLU A 68 4.86 8.64 13.27
C GLU A 68 3.70 9.51 12.78
N ASP A 69 3.96 10.78 12.50
CA ASP A 69 2.96 11.73 12.00
C ASP A 69 2.41 11.30 10.64
N LEU A 70 3.28 10.90 9.70
CA LEU A 70 2.86 10.39 8.38
C LEU A 70 2.06 9.09 8.46
N VAL A 71 2.45 8.17 9.37
CA VAL A 71 1.71 6.91 9.57
C VAL A 71 0.34 7.18 10.20
N ASN A 72 0.26 8.14 11.13
CA ASN A 72 -1.01 8.55 11.72
C ASN A 72 -1.93 9.20 10.68
N GLU A 73 -1.41 10.10 9.84
CA GLU A 73 -2.16 10.71 8.74
C GLU A 73 -2.67 9.64 7.77
N LEU A 74 -1.80 8.71 7.34
CA LEU A 74 -2.19 7.62 6.45
C LEU A 74 -3.34 6.79 7.06
N HIS A 75 -3.21 6.42 8.32
CA HIS A 75 -4.24 5.65 9.03
C HIS A 75 -5.56 6.41 9.14
N ASP A 76 -5.52 7.71 9.40
CA ASP A 76 -6.72 8.53 9.50
C ASP A 76 -7.41 8.70 8.14
N ILE A 77 -6.65 8.83 7.04
CA ILE A 77 -7.18 8.79 5.67
C ILE A 77 -7.86 7.44 5.40
N LEU A 78 -7.17 6.32 5.66
CA LEU A 78 -7.67 4.98 5.36
C LEU A 78 -8.99 4.67 6.08
N LYS A 79 -9.19 5.19 7.30
CA LYS A 79 -10.44 5.03 8.06
C LYS A 79 -11.65 5.71 7.43
N THR A 80 -11.43 6.76 6.63
CA THR A 80 -12.52 7.49 5.96
C THR A 80 -12.93 6.85 4.64
N LEU A 81 -12.13 5.91 4.12
CA LEU A 81 -12.40 5.27 2.85
C LEU A 81 -13.44 4.16 3.02
N PRO A 82 -14.36 4.00 2.03
CA PRO A 82 -15.29 2.88 2.03
C PRO A 82 -14.53 1.55 1.89
N THR A 83 -15.02 0.50 2.53
CA THR A 83 -14.45 -0.86 2.45
C THR A 83 -15.45 -1.83 1.86
N GLU A 84 -14.99 -2.77 1.04
CA GLU A 84 -15.83 -3.84 0.50
C GLU A 84 -15.99 -5.01 1.48
N LEU A 85 -17.17 -5.64 1.45
CA LEU A 85 -17.45 -6.86 2.18
C LEU A 85 -18.31 -7.80 1.30
N PRO A 86 -17.77 -8.89 0.72
CA PRO A 86 -16.41 -9.40 0.86
C PRO A 86 -15.36 -8.62 0.02
N PRO A 87 -14.07 -8.61 0.40
CA PRO A 87 -13.04 -7.89 -0.35
C PRO A 87 -12.92 -8.35 -1.80
N GLY A 88 -12.89 -7.42 -2.75
CA GLY A 88 -12.71 -7.69 -4.18
C GLY A 88 -13.98 -8.15 -4.90
N SER A 89 -15.15 -7.91 -4.31
CA SER A 89 -16.44 -8.19 -4.93
C SER A 89 -16.84 -7.15 -5.96
N GLU A 90 -16.44 -5.89 -5.77
CA GLU A 90 -16.79 -4.77 -6.63
C GLU A 90 -15.55 -3.89 -6.91
N ASP A 91 -15.71 -2.81 -7.65
CA ASP A 91 -14.72 -1.73 -7.73
C ASP A 91 -15.34 -0.49 -7.10
N ILE A 92 -15.37 -0.44 -5.76
CA ILE A 92 -16.01 0.66 -5.02
C ILE A 92 -15.31 2.01 -5.19
N TYR A 93 -14.05 2.00 -5.62
CA TYR A 93 -13.28 3.23 -5.81
C TYR A 93 -13.47 3.80 -7.22
N ALA A 94 -13.86 2.97 -8.20
CA ALA A 94 -13.94 3.35 -9.62
C ALA A 94 -12.66 4.06 -10.11
N LEU A 95 -11.52 3.67 -9.53
CA LEU A 95 -10.21 4.26 -9.74
C LEU A 95 -9.23 3.14 -10.09
N ASN A 96 -8.13 3.51 -10.76
CA ASN A 96 -7.07 2.58 -11.11
C ASN A 96 -6.16 2.24 -9.89
N THR A 97 -6.76 1.86 -8.76
CA THR A 97 -6.09 1.68 -7.47
C THR A 97 -6.75 0.61 -6.62
N SER A 98 -5.97 -0.04 -5.75
CA SER A 98 -6.44 -1.04 -4.79
C SER A 98 -5.72 -0.85 -3.45
N ILE A 99 -6.44 -1.08 -2.37
CA ILE A 99 -5.96 -0.99 -0.98
C ILE A 99 -6.37 -2.28 -0.28
N ALA A 100 -5.42 -2.96 0.34
CA ALA A 100 -5.62 -4.23 1.06
C ALA A 100 -4.79 -4.30 2.34
#